data_AF-A0A9D4GQM9-F1
#
_entry.id   AF-A0A9D4GQM9-F1
#
_cell.length_a   1.000
_cell.length_b   1.000
_cell.length_c   1.000
_cell.angle_alpha   90.00
_cell.angle_beta   90.00
_cell.angle_gamma   90.00
#
_symmetry.space_group_name_H-M   'P 1'
#
loop_
_entity.id
_entity.type
_entity.pdbx_description
1 polymer ?
#
loop_
_entity_poly.entity_id
_entity_poly.type
_entity_poly.pdbx_seq_one_letter_code
_entity_poly.pdbx_strand_id
1 'polypeptide(L)' 'MTSSSRVCGPCKDYNNVAVVYCSICEKILCEECKEEHGSVKILKTHMLRDTKELPAYRPLK' A
#
# COMPACT_ATOMS: atom_id res chain seq x y z
N MET A 1 2.80 24.18 -0.99
CA MET A 1 2.63 23.09 -1.96
C MET A 1 2.54 21.78 -1.17
N THR A 2 1.34 21.34 -0.78
CA THR A 2 1.20 20.10 -0.01
C THR A 2 1.28 18.92 -0.97
N SER A 3 2.49 18.39 -1.16
CA SER A 3 2.71 17.18 -1.95
C SER A 3 1.90 16.06 -1.30
N SER A 4 0.91 15.51 -2.02
CA SER A 4 0.15 14.32 -1.60
C SER A 4 1.06 13.09 -1.64
N SER A 5 1.99 13.00 -0.70
CA SER A 5 2.80 11.82 -0.48
C SER A 5 1.91 10.71 0.06
N ARG A 6 1.71 9.65 -0.74
CA ARG A 6 0.94 8.47 -0.35
C ARG A 6 1.72 7.73 0.74
N VAL A 7 1.34 7.95 1.99
CA VAL A 7 1.97 7.33 3.17
C VAL A 7 1.42 5.94 3.41
N CYS A 8 2.27 5.03 3.88
CA CYS A 8 1.88 3.68 4.25
C CYS A 8 0.80 3.71 5.35
N GLY A 9 -0.36 3.11 5.08
CA GLY A 9 -1.49 3.08 6.02
C GLY A 9 -1.16 2.48 7.39
N PRO A 10 -0.49 1.30 7.46
CA PRO A 10 -0.10 0.70 8.73
C PRO A 10 1.04 1.43 9.45
N CYS A 11 2.04 1.97 8.74
CA CYS A 11 3.12 2.71 9.40
C CYS A 11 2.63 4.05 9.97
N LYS A 12 1.71 4.74 9.29
CA LYS A 12 1.28 6.13 9.59
C LYS A 12 2.44 7.16 9.61
N ASP A 13 3.67 6.73 9.37
CA ASP A 13 4.84 7.58 9.22
C ASP A 13 4.92 8.23 7.85
N TYR A 14 5.27 9.51 7.83
CA TYR A 14 5.52 10.28 6.61
C TYR A 14 6.79 9.86 5.87
N ASN A 15 7.65 9.06 6.50
CA ASN A 15 8.89 8.59 5.93
C ASN A 15 8.70 7.41 4.97
N ASN A 16 7.64 6.62 5.19
CA ASN A 16 7.41 5.37 4.46
C ASN A 16 6.41 5.59 3.32
N VAL A 17 6.97 5.81 2.13
CA VAL A 17 6.20 5.99 0.90
C VAL A 17 5.57 4.65 0.49
N ALA A 18 4.25 4.67 0.27
CA ALA A 18 3.53 3.47 -0.12
C ALA A 18 3.77 3.13 -1.60
N VAL A 19 4.36 1.96 -1.84
CA VAL A 19 4.73 1.47 -3.17
C VAL A 19 3.70 0.52 -3.76
N VAL A 20 2.92 -0.16 -2.92
CA VAL A 20 1.90 -1.13 -3.35
C VAL A 20 0.58 -0.88 -2.66
N TYR A 21 -0.49 -1.33 -3.30
CA TYR A 21 -1.85 -1.34 -2.83
C TYR A 21 -2.35 -2.78 -2.76
N CYS A 22 -2.84 -3.17 -1.59
CA CYS A 22 -3.51 -4.43 -1.40
C CYS A 22 -5.01 -4.24 -1.60
N SER A 23 -5.60 -4.88 -2.61
CA SER A 23 -7.05 -4.79 -2.87
C SER A 23 -7.89 -5.53 -1.82
N ILE A 24 -7.34 -6.57 -1.19
CA ILE A 24 -8.06 -7.32 -0.15
C ILE A 24 -8.10 -6.57 1.18
N CYS A 25 -6.99 -5.96 1.59
CA CYS A 25 -6.91 -5.14 2.80
C CYS A 25 -7.36 -3.69 2.58
N GLU A 26 -7.61 -3.30 1.33
CA GLU A 26 -7.94 -1.95 0.89
C GLU A 26 -6.96 -0.89 1.42
N LYS A 27 -5.68 -1.27 1.52
CA LYS A 27 -4.61 -0.48 2.14
C LYS A 27 -3.40 -0.37 1.24
N ILE A 28 -2.77 0.80 1.29
CA ILE A 28 -1.48 1.06 0.67
C ILE A 28 -0.35 0.74 1.64
N LEU A 29 0.69 0.07 1.16
CA LEU A 29 1.80 -0.48 1.92
C LEU A 29 3.13 0.04 1.34
N CYS A 30 4.10 0.36 2.21
CA CYS A 30 5.50 0.57 1.82
C CYS A 30 6.19 -0.76 1.50
N GLU A 31 7.47 -0.71 1.11
CA GLU A 31 8.26 -1.91 0.80
C GLU A 31 8.35 -2.86 2.00
N GLU A 32 8.62 -2.35 3.20
CA GLU A 32 8.67 -3.18 4.41
C GLU A 32 7.34 -3.87 4.69
N CYS A 33 6.24 -3.11 4.67
CA CYS A 33 4.92 -3.68 4.88
C CYS A 33 4.54 -4.67 3.78
N LYS A 34 4.99 -4.47 2.53
CA LYS A 34 4.81 -5.44 1.44
C LYS A 34 5.53 -6.76 1.77
N GLU A 35 6.76 -6.68 2.29
CA GLU A 35 7.55 -7.87 2.65
C GLU A 35 6.91 -8.65 3.81
N GLU A 36 6.47 -7.96 4.86
CA GLU A 36 5.74 -8.60 5.97
C GLU A 36 4.42 -9.20 5.47
N HIS A 37 3.71 -8.48 4.61
CA HIS A 37 2.45 -8.92 4.01
C HIS A 37 2.65 -10.11 3.05
N GLY A 38 3.81 -10.25 2.43
CA GLY A 38 4.18 -11.45 1.65
C GLY A 38 4.69 -12.62 2.52
N SER A 39 5.18 -12.33 3.72
CA SER A 39 5.70 -13.31 4.67
C SER A 39 4.59 -14.04 5.43
N VAL A 40 3.48 -13.36 5.71
CA VAL A 40 2.32 -13.97 6.37
C VAL A 40 1.54 -14.85 5.38
N LYS A 41 1.40 -16.15 5.69
CA LYS A 41 0.76 -17.15 4.82
C LYS A 41 -0.62 -16.73 4.27
N ILE A 42 -1.45 -16.10 5.10
CA ILE A 42 -2.79 -15.65 4.69
C ILE A 42 -2.71 -14.46 3.73
N LEU A 43 -1.81 -13.51 4.00
CA LEU A 43 -1.65 -12.26 3.27
C LEU A 43 -0.92 -12.46 1.94
N LYS A 44 -0.18 -13.57 1.80
CA LYS A 44 0.49 -13.99 0.57
C LYS A 44 -0.46 -14.24 -0.60
N THR A 45 -1.73 -14.54 -0.30
CA THR A 45 -2.79 -14.71 -1.31
C THR A 45 -3.41 -13.39 -1.75
N HIS A 46 -3.08 -12.29 -1.09
CA HIS A 46 -3.64 -11.00 -1.43
C HIS A 46 -3.02 -10.43 -2.71
N MET A 47 -3.86 -9.83 -3.54
CA MET A 47 -3.40 -9.14 -4.75
C MET A 47 -2.81 -7.78 -4.39
N LEU A 48 -1.48 -7.68 -4.51
CA LEU A 48 -0.74 -6.44 -4.40
C LEU A 48 -0.55 -5.85 -5.80
N ARG A 49 -0.89 -4.57 -5.96
CA ARG A 49 -0.70 -3.80 -7.20
C ARG A 49 0.17 -2.59 -6.93
N ASP A 50 1.09 -2.27 -7.82
CA ASP A 50 1.92 -1.08 -7.66
C ASP A 50 1.08 0.20 -7.66
N THR A 51 1.32 1.07 -6.68
CA THR A 51 0.61 2.36 -6.58
C THR A 51 0.97 3.30 -7.73
N LYS A 52 2.10 3.04 -8.40
CA LYS A 52 2.63 3.72 -9.59
C LYS A 52 1.79 3.45 -10.84
N GLU A 53 1.25 2.23 -10.94
CA GLU A 53 0.44 1.77 -12.07
C GLU A 53 -1.06 2.01 -11.85
N LEU A 54 -1.45 2.48 -10.67
CA LEU A 54 -2.81 2.87 -10.34
C LEU A 54 -3.04 4.36 -10.69
N PRO A 55 -3.79 4.68 -11.76
CA PRO A 55 -3.97 6.04 -12.28
C PRO A 55 -4.89 6.90 -11.39
N ALA A 56 -4.46 7.18 -10.16
CA ALA A 56 -5.26 7.72 -9.06
C ALA A 56 -6.18 6.66 -8.43
N TYR A 57 -5.67 6.03 -7.38
CA TYR A 57 -6.47 5.24 -6.45
C TYR A 57 -7.59 6.13 -5.87
N ARG A 58 -8.80 5.99 -6.41
CA ARG A 58 -10.02 6.48 -5.79
C ARG A 58 -10.61 5.25 -5.08
N PRO A 59 -10.62 5.17 -3.74
CA PRO A 59 -11.39 4.13 -3.07
C PRO A 59 -12.83 4.26 -3.55
N LEU A 60 -13.33 3.24 -4.25
CA LEU A 60 -14.72 3.16 -4.68
C LEU A 60 -15.52 2.97 -3.40
N LYS A 61 -16.28 4.02 -3.07
CA LYS A 61 -17.11 4.13 -1.87
C LYS A 61 -18.46 3.44 -2.10
#